data_AF-A0A843G5K2-F1
#
_entry.id   AF-A0A843G5K2-F1
#
_cell.length_a   1.000
_cell.length_b   1.000
_cell.length_c   1.000
_cell.angle_alpha   90.00
_cell.angle_beta   90.00
_cell.angle_gamma   90.00
#
_symmetry.space_group_name_H-M   'P 1'
#
loop_
_entity.id
_entity.type
_entity.pdbx_description
1 polymer ?
#
loop_
_entity_poly.entity_id
_entity_poly.type
_entity_poly.pdbx_seq_one_letter_code
_entity_poly.pdbx_strand_id
1 'polypeptide(L)'
;MTYEPPVTDYDHIVENCTCAFCGCNCDDLDFLVKDGHVVAVRHACRLGASKVMEDMDQRLLVPMVRNEEGVLEEVDWDTALDTAAKYIAESVRPVFYGWSETSTECMKEGVELGEYIGAVLDNQATICHGPSLQAMQNAGYPIQTLGEVKNRADVVAYSGSNAMNSHPRHLARYAAFPRGYFRQRGRFDRTVITMDPKFSDTAKMSDKWIGFEQNGDYGFYNALRAVLKGKKLQSESVSGIPAEDIYELAAEMEAAEFGVLFFGLGLTHTLGKQRNIDIAIKLVQDLNTNSKWGLTPMRGHFNVNGFNIFMAYETGWAFGVDFCRGYGRYMMGETNTIDLLVRKEPDCFMVIAADPGAHFPNGANQHLADIPVIQID
;
A
#
# COMPACT_ATOMS: atom_id res chain seq x y z
N MET A 1 13.28 -26.74 -4.75
CA MET A 1 13.43 -25.97 -6.00
C MET A 1 14.48 -26.68 -6.82
N THR A 2 14.12 -27.15 -8.01
CA THR A 2 15.07 -27.62 -9.03
C THR A 2 15.93 -26.44 -9.45
N TYR A 3 17.25 -26.63 -9.49
CA TYR A 3 18.16 -25.63 -10.00
C TYR A 3 17.95 -25.49 -11.51
N GLU A 4 17.56 -24.30 -11.96
CA GLU A 4 17.56 -23.93 -13.37
C GLU A 4 18.88 -23.20 -13.67
N PRO A 5 19.60 -23.57 -14.75
CA PRO A 5 20.81 -22.88 -15.11
C PRO A 5 20.51 -21.40 -15.46
N PRO A 6 21.41 -20.45 -15.13
CA PRO A 6 21.21 -19.05 -15.47
C PRO A 6 21.01 -18.84 -16.97
N VAL A 7 20.08 -17.97 -17.35
CA VAL A 7 19.90 -17.53 -18.74
C VAL A 7 21.18 -16.82 -19.20
N THR A 8 21.81 -17.38 -20.23
CA THR A 8 23.07 -16.88 -20.83
C THR A 8 22.90 -16.39 -22.26
N ASP A 9 21.76 -16.68 -22.87
CA ASP A 9 21.40 -16.33 -24.23
C ASP A 9 20.56 -15.05 -24.23
N TYR A 10 21.23 -13.89 -24.34
CA TYR A 10 20.64 -12.56 -24.41
C TYR A 10 21.55 -11.61 -25.19
N ASP A 11 20.98 -10.57 -25.80
CA ASP A 11 21.71 -9.59 -26.63
C ASP A 11 22.38 -8.51 -25.79
N HIS A 12 21.67 -7.99 -24.78
CA HIS A 12 22.16 -6.94 -23.89
C HIS A 12 21.43 -6.95 -22.54
N ILE A 13 21.94 -6.13 -21.61
CA ILE A 13 21.36 -5.92 -20.29
C ILE A 13 20.91 -4.46 -20.17
N VAL A 14 19.71 -4.26 -19.64
CA VAL A 14 19.24 -2.94 -19.17
C VAL A 14 19.34 -2.95 -17.65
N GLU A 15 20.26 -2.15 -17.12
CA GLU A 15 20.57 -2.09 -15.69
C GLU A 15 19.74 -1.00 -14.98
N ASN A 16 19.58 -1.13 -13.65
CA ASN A 16 18.91 -0.14 -12.79
C ASN A 16 17.43 0.12 -13.14
N CYS A 17 16.73 -0.93 -13.58
CA CYS A 17 15.29 -0.89 -13.82
C CYS A 17 14.51 -0.81 -12.49
N THR A 18 13.35 -0.15 -12.54
CA THR A 18 12.41 -0.05 -11.41
C THR A 18 11.36 -1.15 -11.44
N CYS A 19 11.06 -1.73 -10.29
CA CYS A 19 10.04 -2.77 -10.11
C CYS A 19 8.65 -2.16 -9.93
N ALA A 20 7.74 -2.43 -10.86
CA ALA A 20 6.36 -1.94 -10.85
C ALA A 20 5.38 -2.81 -10.02
N PHE A 21 5.82 -3.49 -8.96
CA PHE A 21 4.96 -4.37 -8.14
C PHE A 21 4.53 -3.71 -6.81
N CYS A 22 5.35 -3.83 -5.76
CA CYS A 22 5.04 -3.30 -4.43
C CYS A 22 5.69 -1.94 -4.16
N GLY A 23 5.29 -1.27 -3.08
CA GLY A 23 5.78 0.05 -2.67
C GLY A 23 7.24 0.09 -2.24
N CYS A 24 7.96 -1.04 -2.25
CA CYS A 24 9.42 -1.03 -2.18
C CYS A 24 10.08 -0.45 -3.43
N ASN A 25 9.37 -0.44 -4.57
CA ASN A 25 9.79 0.08 -5.88
C ASN A 25 11.30 -0.11 -6.13
N CYS A 26 11.74 -1.38 -6.17
CA CYS A 26 13.16 -1.69 -6.27
C CYS A 26 13.72 -1.19 -7.61
N ASP A 27 14.69 -0.29 -7.57
CA ASP A 27 15.41 0.38 -8.67
C ASP A 27 16.75 -0.26 -9.06
N ASP A 28 16.96 -1.53 -8.72
CA ASP A 28 18.21 -2.27 -8.96
C ASP A 28 17.99 -3.58 -9.74
N LEU A 29 16.91 -3.65 -10.52
CA LEU A 29 16.63 -4.79 -11.38
C LEU A 29 17.48 -4.69 -12.65
N ASP A 30 17.99 -5.84 -13.12
CA ASP A 30 18.62 -5.92 -14.44
C ASP A 30 17.73 -6.78 -15.35
N PHE A 31 17.34 -6.23 -16.50
CA PHE A 31 16.59 -6.94 -17.53
C PHE A 31 17.54 -7.49 -18.57
N LEU A 32 17.50 -8.81 -18.78
CA LEU A 32 18.24 -9.47 -19.84
C LEU A 32 17.32 -9.53 -21.06
N VAL A 33 17.73 -8.88 -22.15
CA VAL A 33 16.89 -8.68 -23.33
C VAL A 33 17.45 -9.47 -24.51
N LYS A 34 16.56 -10.19 -25.21
CA LYS A 34 16.84 -10.89 -26.46
C LYS A 34 15.73 -10.61 -27.47
N ASP A 35 16.07 -10.26 -28.69
CA ASP A 35 15.11 -10.00 -29.77
C ASP A 35 14.02 -8.97 -29.38
N GLY A 36 14.37 -8.01 -28.53
CA GLY A 36 13.45 -6.98 -28.02
C GLY A 36 12.56 -7.42 -26.84
N HIS A 37 12.71 -8.65 -26.34
CA HIS A 37 11.92 -9.19 -25.23
C HIS A 37 12.77 -9.47 -23.99
N VAL A 38 12.19 -9.29 -22.80
CA VAL A 38 12.85 -9.65 -21.54
C VAL A 38 12.81 -11.17 -21.37
N VAL A 39 13.98 -11.81 -21.39
CA VAL A 39 14.13 -13.28 -21.24
C VAL A 39 14.55 -13.70 -19.84
N ALA A 40 15.05 -12.76 -19.02
CA ALA A 40 15.29 -12.98 -17.61
C ALA A 40 15.36 -11.66 -16.85
N VAL A 41 15.18 -11.71 -15.54
CA VAL A 41 15.39 -10.57 -14.63
C VAL A 41 16.26 -10.97 -13.46
N ARG A 42 17.25 -10.13 -13.14
CA ARG A 42 18.10 -10.27 -11.95
C ARG A 42 17.62 -9.34 -10.84
N HIS A 43 17.96 -9.70 -9.60
CA HIS A 43 17.64 -8.98 -8.36
C HIS A 43 16.15 -8.82 -8.02
N ALA A 44 15.21 -9.18 -8.89
CA ALA A 44 13.79 -9.21 -8.55
C ALA A 44 13.48 -10.29 -7.49
N CYS A 45 12.51 -10.02 -6.60
CA CYS A 45 11.87 -11.12 -5.85
C CYS A 45 10.90 -11.87 -6.77
N ARG A 46 10.34 -12.98 -6.29
CA ARG A 46 9.38 -13.78 -7.05
C ARG A 46 8.21 -12.95 -7.63
N LEU A 47 7.69 -11.98 -6.88
CA LEU A 47 6.57 -11.13 -7.32
C LEU A 47 6.98 -10.13 -8.41
N GLY A 48 8.15 -9.49 -8.25
CA GLY A 48 8.70 -8.61 -9.28
C GLY A 48 9.07 -9.38 -10.54
N ALA A 49 9.64 -10.58 -10.39
CA ALA A 49 10.01 -11.44 -11.49
C ALA A 49 8.78 -11.90 -12.28
N SER A 50 7.70 -12.32 -11.59
CA SER A 50 6.48 -12.72 -12.29
C SER A 50 5.83 -11.57 -13.07
N LYS A 51 5.92 -10.33 -12.58
CA LYS A 51 5.37 -9.17 -13.29
C LYS A 51 6.22 -8.76 -14.51
N VAL A 52 7.54 -8.94 -14.43
CA VAL A 52 8.44 -8.60 -15.55
C VAL A 52 8.44 -9.70 -16.63
N MET A 53 8.41 -10.96 -16.21
CA MET A 53 8.42 -12.14 -17.08
C MET A 53 7.02 -12.51 -17.58
N GLU A 54 6.07 -11.56 -17.56
CA GLU A 54 4.63 -11.79 -17.73
C GLU A 54 4.28 -12.59 -18.99
N ASP A 55 3.23 -13.40 -18.87
CA ASP A 55 2.73 -14.27 -19.92
C ASP A 55 1.98 -13.45 -20.99
N MET A 56 2.56 -13.36 -22.18
CA MET A 56 1.96 -12.63 -23.30
C MET A 56 0.72 -13.31 -23.86
N ASP A 57 0.43 -14.57 -23.50
CA ASP A 57 -0.71 -15.32 -24.04
C ASP A 57 -2.07 -14.75 -23.61
N GLN A 58 -2.13 -13.97 -22.52
CA GLN A 58 -3.36 -13.33 -22.02
C GLN A 58 -3.36 -11.80 -22.22
N ARG A 59 -2.38 -11.25 -22.94
CA ARG A 59 -2.26 -9.80 -23.12
C ARG A 59 -3.34 -9.28 -24.07
N LEU A 60 -4.15 -8.35 -23.60
CA LEU A 60 -5.09 -7.62 -24.47
C LEU A 60 -4.30 -6.65 -25.38
N LEU A 61 -4.50 -6.80 -26.69
CA LEU A 61 -3.83 -5.99 -27.73
C LEU A 61 -4.77 -5.09 -28.51
N VAL A 62 -6.08 -5.30 -28.37
CA VAL A 62 -7.14 -4.57 -29.06
C VAL A 62 -8.22 -4.18 -28.06
N PRO A 63 -8.88 -3.03 -28.26
CA PRO A 63 -10.00 -2.65 -27.41
C PRO A 63 -11.22 -3.52 -27.73
N MET A 64 -12.09 -3.69 -26.74
CA MET A 64 -13.30 -4.49 -26.86
C MET A 64 -14.49 -3.77 -26.25
N VAL A 65 -15.67 -3.95 -26.83
CA VAL A 65 -16.94 -3.43 -26.30
C VAL A 65 -17.90 -4.60 -26.12
N ARG A 66 -18.69 -4.58 -25.05
CA ARG A 66 -19.69 -5.62 -24.78
C ARG A 66 -20.97 -5.34 -25.58
N ASN A 67 -21.42 -6.31 -26.36
CA ASN A 67 -22.65 -6.22 -27.15
C ASN A 67 -23.92 -6.47 -26.31
N GLU A 68 -25.10 -6.38 -26.92
CA GLU A 68 -26.40 -6.58 -26.25
C GLU A 68 -26.60 -8.00 -25.70
N GLU A 69 -25.96 -9.01 -26.30
CA GLU A 69 -25.95 -10.38 -25.78
C GLU A 69 -24.97 -10.60 -24.61
N GLY A 70 -24.19 -9.57 -24.24
CA GLY A 70 -23.23 -9.62 -23.16
C GLY A 70 -21.87 -10.21 -23.55
N VAL A 71 -21.54 -10.32 -24.84
CA VAL A 71 -20.26 -10.84 -25.35
C VAL A 71 -19.31 -9.67 -25.62
N LEU A 72 -18.02 -9.82 -25.28
CA LEU A 72 -16.99 -8.83 -25.65
C LEU A 72 -16.59 -9.05 -27.10
N GLU A 73 -16.66 -7.99 -27.90
CA GLU A 73 -16.27 -7.97 -29.31
C GLU A 73 -15.14 -6.97 -29.54
N GLU A 74 -14.16 -7.37 -30.35
CA GLU A 74 -13.06 -6.49 -30.76
C GLU A 74 -13.61 -5.33 -31.62
N VAL A 75 -13.14 -4.12 -31.34
CA VAL A 75 -13.49 -2.90 -32.09
C VAL A 75 -12.24 -2.09 -32.41
N ASP A 76 -12.38 -1.06 -33.23
CA ASP A 76 -11.32 -0.06 -33.40
C ASP A 76 -11.27 0.92 -32.20
N TRP A 77 -10.15 1.65 -32.10
CA TRP A 77 -9.92 2.59 -31.01
C TRP A 77 -10.92 3.74 -30.98
N ASP A 78 -11.32 4.26 -32.15
CA ASP A 78 -12.28 5.37 -32.23
C ASP A 78 -13.63 4.94 -31.65
N THR A 79 -14.12 3.76 -32.02
CA THR A 79 -15.36 3.18 -31.50
C THR A 79 -15.29 2.97 -29.99
N ALA A 80 -14.19 2.42 -29.47
CA ALA A 80 -14.02 2.19 -28.04
C ALA A 80 -13.97 3.49 -27.23
N LEU A 81 -13.21 4.48 -27.72
CA LEU A 81 -13.05 5.77 -27.08
C LEU A 81 -14.35 6.59 -27.13
N ASP A 82 -15.05 6.62 -28.26
CA ASP A 82 -16.34 7.30 -28.40
C ASP A 82 -17.39 6.67 -27.46
N THR A 83 -17.39 5.34 -27.34
CA THR A 83 -18.29 4.61 -26.43
C THR A 83 -17.99 4.97 -24.96
N ALA A 84 -16.73 4.95 -24.56
CA ALA A 84 -16.31 5.34 -23.22
C ALA A 84 -16.65 6.81 -22.92
N ALA A 85 -16.35 7.71 -23.85
CA ALA A 85 -16.65 9.14 -23.73
C ALA A 85 -18.16 9.39 -23.60
N LYS A 86 -18.99 8.66 -24.35
CA LYS A 86 -20.45 8.75 -24.23
C LYS A 86 -20.93 8.37 -22.82
N TYR A 87 -20.49 7.23 -22.28
CA TYR A 87 -20.91 6.82 -20.93
C TYR A 87 -20.47 7.81 -19.86
N ILE A 88 -19.25 8.35 -19.97
CA ILE A 88 -18.74 9.35 -19.03
C ILE A 88 -19.51 10.67 -19.16
N ALA A 89 -19.79 11.14 -20.38
CA ALA A 89 -20.48 12.40 -20.62
C ALA A 89 -21.97 12.38 -20.23
N GLU A 90 -22.62 11.22 -20.32
CA GLU A 90 -24.03 11.03 -19.92
C GLU A 90 -24.19 10.77 -18.41
N SER A 91 -23.10 10.52 -17.68
CA SER A 91 -23.08 10.21 -16.25
C SER A 91 -23.31 11.45 -15.39
N VAL A 92 -24.15 11.31 -14.36
CA VAL A 92 -24.40 12.33 -13.33
C VAL A 92 -23.35 12.27 -12.23
N ARG A 93 -22.82 11.07 -11.92
CA ARG A 93 -21.83 10.86 -10.86
C ARG A 93 -20.82 9.79 -11.22
N PRO A 94 -19.91 10.06 -12.16
CA PRO A 94 -18.90 9.09 -12.59
C PRO A 94 -17.84 8.91 -11.50
N VAL A 95 -17.39 7.67 -11.30
CA VAL A 95 -16.24 7.34 -10.44
C VAL A 95 -15.08 6.86 -11.28
N PHE A 96 -13.91 7.42 -10.98
CA PHE A 96 -12.64 7.23 -11.67
C PHE A 96 -11.64 6.63 -10.67
N TYR A 97 -11.49 5.30 -10.74
CA TYR A 97 -10.82 4.50 -9.70
C TYR A 97 -9.58 3.77 -10.21
N GLY A 98 -8.57 3.64 -9.34
CA GLY A 98 -7.41 2.78 -9.54
C GLY A 98 -6.10 3.57 -9.48
N TRP A 99 -5.43 3.79 -10.61
CA TRP A 99 -4.25 4.66 -10.74
C TRP A 99 -2.94 4.14 -10.14
N SER A 100 -2.97 3.35 -9.06
CA SER A 100 -1.75 3.09 -8.27
C SER A 100 -0.68 2.24 -8.97
N GLU A 101 -1.00 1.70 -10.14
CA GLU A 101 -0.09 0.91 -10.97
C GLU A 101 0.23 1.55 -12.33
N THR A 102 -0.04 2.86 -12.50
CA THR A 102 0.38 3.64 -13.68
C THR A 102 1.37 4.77 -13.30
N SER A 103 1.81 5.53 -14.29
CA SER A 103 2.72 6.66 -14.11
C SER A 103 2.01 7.92 -13.59
N THR A 104 2.78 8.85 -13.02
CA THR A 104 2.28 10.15 -12.55
C THR A 104 1.78 11.03 -13.69
N GLU A 105 2.35 10.88 -14.89
CA GLU A 105 1.92 11.56 -16.11
C GLU A 105 0.50 11.13 -16.50
N CYS A 106 0.20 9.83 -16.43
CA CYS A 106 -1.15 9.34 -16.67
C CYS A 106 -2.14 9.83 -15.60
N MET A 107 -1.72 9.84 -14.34
CA MET A 107 -2.53 10.38 -13.24
C MET A 107 -2.89 11.85 -13.46
N LYS A 108 -1.97 12.66 -13.99
CA LYS A 108 -2.22 14.08 -14.31
C LYS A 108 -3.38 14.24 -15.29
N GLU A 109 -3.33 13.54 -16.41
CA GLU A 109 -4.40 13.58 -17.42
C GLU A 109 -5.74 13.08 -16.84
N GLY A 110 -5.70 12.06 -15.98
CA GLY A 110 -6.87 11.54 -15.30
C GLY A 110 -7.50 12.53 -14.31
N VAL A 111 -6.68 13.30 -13.59
CA VAL A 111 -7.16 14.35 -12.69
C VAL A 111 -7.78 15.51 -13.46
N GLU A 112 -7.13 15.96 -14.53
CA GLU A 112 -7.65 17.04 -15.39
C GLU A 112 -8.99 16.64 -16.01
N LEU A 113 -9.09 15.41 -16.54
CA LEU A 113 -10.35 14.88 -17.05
C LEU A 113 -11.41 14.80 -15.95
N GLY A 114 -11.05 14.29 -14.77
CA GLY A 114 -11.96 14.13 -13.65
C GLY A 114 -12.52 15.45 -13.12
N GLU A 115 -11.72 16.50 -13.05
CA GLU A 115 -12.17 17.84 -12.70
C GLU A 115 -13.10 18.41 -13.78
N TYR A 116 -12.72 18.28 -15.06
CA TYR A 116 -13.50 18.79 -16.19
C TYR A 116 -14.91 18.18 -16.26
N ILE A 117 -15.02 16.86 -16.06
CA ILE A 117 -16.31 16.15 -16.12
C ILE A 117 -17.06 16.10 -14.79
N GLY A 118 -16.42 16.51 -13.69
CA GLY A 118 -17.01 16.45 -12.35
C GLY A 118 -17.10 15.02 -11.79
N ALA A 119 -16.03 14.23 -11.90
CA ALA A 119 -15.95 12.88 -11.36
C ALA A 119 -15.59 12.84 -9.87
N VAL A 120 -15.79 11.66 -9.27
CA VAL A 120 -15.08 11.27 -8.05
C VAL A 120 -13.78 10.57 -8.42
N LEU A 121 -12.65 11.11 -7.98
CA LEU A 121 -11.32 10.54 -8.18
C LEU A 121 -10.83 9.81 -6.93
N ASP A 122 -10.49 8.53 -7.06
CA ASP A 122 -10.07 7.70 -5.93
C ASP A 122 -9.07 6.62 -6.36
N ASN A 123 -8.25 6.11 -5.43
CA ASN A 123 -7.28 5.04 -5.72
C ASN A 123 -7.37 3.88 -4.72
N GLN A 124 -6.55 2.85 -4.94
CA GLN A 124 -6.43 1.69 -4.05
C GLN A 124 -6.17 2.05 -2.57
N ALA A 125 -5.77 3.30 -2.23
CA ALA A 125 -5.68 3.71 -0.83
C ALA A 125 -7.02 3.51 -0.09
N THR A 126 -8.17 3.69 -0.73
CA THR A 126 -9.50 3.52 -0.09
C THR A 126 -9.72 2.12 0.51
N ILE A 127 -9.05 1.09 -0.02
CA ILE A 127 -9.10 -0.30 0.48
C ILE A 127 -7.76 -0.77 1.06
N CYS A 128 -6.88 0.16 1.41
CA CYS A 128 -5.52 -0.15 1.86
C CYS A 128 -5.09 0.78 3.00
N HIS A 129 -4.32 1.82 2.68
CA HIS A 129 -3.76 2.78 3.64
C HIS A 129 -4.56 4.09 3.76
N GLY A 130 -5.79 4.16 3.25
CA GLY A 130 -6.72 5.28 3.44
C GLY A 130 -6.93 5.63 4.92
N PRO A 131 -7.13 4.66 5.82
CA PRO A 131 -7.15 4.92 7.26
C PRO A 131 -5.85 5.54 7.79
N SER A 132 -4.70 5.24 7.18
CA SER A 132 -3.41 5.87 7.54
C SER A 132 -3.33 7.31 7.06
N LEU A 133 -3.87 7.63 5.87
CA LEU A 133 -3.98 9.00 5.37
C LEU A 133 -4.84 9.85 6.30
N GLN A 134 -5.96 9.31 6.78
CA GLN A 134 -6.81 10.00 7.75
C GLN A 134 -6.13 10.17 9.11
N ALA A 135 -5.43 9.14 9.59
CA ALA A 135 -4.75 9.22 10.87
C ALA A 135 -3.64 10.27 10.88
N MET A 136 -2.87 10.38 9.79
CA MET A 136 -1.83 11.39 9.73
C MET A 136 -2.36 12.83 9.72
N GLN A 137 -3.55 13.05 9.14
CA GLN A 137 -4.25 14.34 9.19
C GLN A 137 -4.62 14.71 10.63
N ASN A 138 -4.92 13.73 11.48
CA ASN A 138 -5.31 13.95 12.88
C ASN A 138 -4.12 14.02 13.84
N ALA A 139 -3.15 13.13 13.67
CA ALA A 139 -2.13 12.83 14.68
C ALA A 139 -0.73 13.28 14.29
N GLY A 140 -0.48 13.63 13.02
CA GLY A 140 0.83 13.94 12.44
C GLY A 140 1.48 12.74 11.73
N TYR A 141 2.66 12.95 11.12
CA TYR A 141 3.31 11.93 10.28
C TYR A 141 4.85 11.87 10.50
N PRO A 142 5.33 11.32 11.63
CA PRO A 142 6.75 11.30 11.96
C PRO A 142 7.49 10.19 11.19
N ILE A 143 7.77 10.44 9.91
CA ILE A 143 8.41 9.48 9.00
C ILE A 143 9.91 9.71 8.83
N GLN A 144 10.54 8.79 8.11
CA GLN A 144 11.94 8.81 7.69
C GLN A 144 12.09 8.07 6.35
N THR A 145 13.19 8.31 5.64
CA THR A 145 13.48 7.54 4.42
C THR A 145 14.04 6.16 4.76
N LEU A 146 13.96 5.22 3.82
CA LEU A 146 14.58 3.89 3.98
C LEU A 146 16.11 3.94 4.09
N GLY A 147 16.74 5.01 3.59
CA GLY A 147 18.16 5.28 3.79
C GLY A 147 18.51 5.55 5.26
N GLU A 148 17.66 6.29 5.98
CA GLU A 148 17.84 6.51 7.42
C GLU A 148 17.71 5.20 8.20
N VAL A 149 16.72 4.38 7.86
CA VAL A 149 16.54 3.05 8.47
C VAL A 149 17.77 2.18 8.24
N LYS A 150 18.23 2.06 6.99
CA LYS A 150 19.42 1.28 6.64
C LYS A 150 20.64 1.75 7.43
N ASN A 151 20.84 3.06 7.58
CA ASN A 151 22.06 3.58 8.17
C ASN A 151 22.05 3.65 9.69
N ARG A 152 20.89 3.80 10.34
CA ARG A 152 20.79 4.14 11.76
C ARG A 152 19.95 3.21 12.61
N ALA A 153 18.96 2.51 12.06
CA ALA A 153 18.00 1.80 12.92
C ALA A 153 18.64 0.60 13.64
N ASP A 154 18.64 0.60 14.96
CA ASP A 154 18.96 -0.53 15.85
C ASP A 154 17.71 -1.27 16.33
N VAL A 155 16.53 -0.65 16.28
CA VAL A 155 15.25 -1.35 16.52
C VAL A 155 14.36 -1.22 15.30
N VAL A 156 13.93 -2.37 14.76
CA VAL A 156 13.05 -2.47 13.59
C VAL A 156 11.80 -3.25 13.98
N ALA A 157 10.69 -2.54 14.19
CA ALA A 157 9.40 -3.14 14.51
C ALA A 157 8.50 -3.24 13.26
N TYR A 158 7.86 -4.39 13.08
CA TYR A 158 6.80 -4.61 12.10
C TYR A 158 5.48 -4.85 12.83
N SER A 159 4.44 -4.09 12.53
CA SER A 159 3.11 -4.29 13.12
C SER A 159 2.03 -4.51 12.08
N GLY A 160 1.26 -5.59 12.22
CA GLY A 160 0.22 -5.95 11.27
C GLY A 160 0.73 -6.04 9.82
N SER A 161 1.96 -6.54 9.65
CA SER A 161 2.65 -6.60 8.35
C SER A 161 3.48 -7.86 8.23
N ASN A 162 3.19 -8.67 7.21
CA ASN A 162 4.00 -9.80 6.79
C ASN A 162 4.89 -9.39 5.59
N ALA A 163 5.86 -8.52 5.85
CA ALA A 163 6.76 -7.96 4.83
C ALA A 163 7.51 -9.02 4.01
N MET A 164 7.84 -10.19 4.58
CA MET A 164 8.47 -11.28 3.83
C MET A 164 7.62 -11.80 2.66
N ASN A 165 6.29 -11.65 2.73
CA ASN A 165 5.37 -12.04 1.66
C ASN A 165 4.86 -10.85 0.84
N SER A 166 4.59 -9.71 1.48
CA SER A 166 4.03 -8.54 0.78
C SER A 166 5.08 -7.60 0.17
N HIS A 167 6.27 -7.56 0.76
CA HIS A 167 7.38 -6.69 0.36
C HIS A 167 8.72 -7.45 0.44
N PRO A 168 8.93 -8.53 -0.34
CA PRO A 168 9.90 -9.57 0.00
C PRO A 168 11.36 -9.09 0.10
N ARG A 169 11.73 -8.02 -0.60
CA ARG A 169 13.09 -7.44 -0.54
C ARG A 169 13.26 -6.39 0.57
N HIS A 170 12.20 -6.00 1.27
CA HIS A 170 12.25 -4.90 2.24
C HIS A 170 13.26 -5.13 3.37
N LEU A 171 13.18 -6.30 4.03
CA LEU A 171 14.10 -6.66 5.10
C LEU A 171 15.54 -6.75 4.57
N ALA A 172 15.72 -7.33 3.38
CA ALA A 172 17.03 -7.57 2.77
C ALA A 172 17.73 -6.28 2.33
N ARG A 173 16.96 -5.34 1.77
CA ARG A 173 17.50 -4.15 1.10
C ARG A 173 17.54 -2.92 1.99
N TYR A 174 16.58 -2.78 2.90
CA TYR A 174 16.34 -1.51 3.58
C TYR A 174 16.37 -1.57 5.09
N ALA A 175 15.93 -2.67 5.71
CA ALA A 175 15.61 -2.67 7.13
C ALA A 175 16.49 -3.58 8.00
N ALA A 176 16.41 -4.91 7.84
CA ALA A 176 16.95 -5.84 8.82
C ALA A 176 18.38 -6.30 8.49
N PHE A 177 18.63 -6.74 7.26
CA PHE A 177 19.92 -7.33 6.86
C PHE A 177 21.01 -6.37 6.38
N PRO A 178 20.72 -5.22 5.74
CA PRO A 178 21.77 -4.45 5.09
C PRO A 178 22.72 -3.83 6.12
N ARG A 179 24.00 -3.75 5.74
CA ARG A 179 25.00 -2.99 6.49
C ARG A 179 24.80 -1.50 6.23
N GLY A 180 24.70 -0.73 7.29
CA GLY A 180 24.55 0.72 7.26
C GLY A 180 25.80 1.44 7.75
N TYR A 181 25.82 2.76 7.60
CA TYR A 181 26.93 3.60 8.08
C TYR A 181 27.20 3.42 9.59
N PHE A 182 26.15 3.46 10.43
CA PHE A 182 26.23 3.25 11.89
C PHE A 182 25.81 1.84 12.33
N ARG A 183 25.49 0.97 11.36
CA ARG A 183 25.02 -0.42 11.56
C ARG A 183 25.86 -1.37 10.73
N GLN A 184 27.18 -1.35 10.96
CA GLN A 184 28.18 -2.00 10.10
C GLN A 184 28.11 -3.53 10.14
N ARG A 185 27.57 -4.12 11.23
CA ARG A 185 27.33 -5.57 11.33
C ARG A 185 25.97 -5.99 10.76
N GLY A 186 25.21 -5.06 10.17
CA GLY A 186 23.93 -5.35 9.53
C GLY A 186 22.92 -5.93 10.52
N ARG A 187 22.39 -7.13 10.25
CA ARG A 187 21.40 -7.81 11.11
C ARG A 187 21.82 -7.92 12.58
N PHE A 188 23.11 -8.06 12.86
CA PHE A 188 23.63 -8.22 14.23
C PHE A 188 23.69 -6.91 15.03
N ASP A 189 23.48 -5.75 14.38
CA ASP A 189 23.33 -4.45 15.06
C ASP A 189 21.86 -4.07 15.26
N ARG A 190 20.92 -4.99 15.04
CA ARG A 190 19.49 -4.68 15.03
C ARG A 190 18.69 -5.71 15.82
N THR A 191 17.78 -5.22 16.65
CA THR A 191 16.66 -5.99 17.17
C THR A 191 15.46 -5.86 16.23
N VAL A 192 14.93 -6.99 15.77
CA VAL A 192 13.75 -7.06 14.91
C VAL A 192 12.58 -7.58 15.72
N ILE A 193 11.49 -6.82 15.76
CA ILE A 193 10.28 -7.14 16.54
C ILE A 193 9.11 -7.27 15.57
N THR A 194 8.33 -8.35 15.67
CA THR A 194 7.05 -8.47 14.95
C THR A 194 5.90 -8.42 15.96
N MET A 195 4.94 -7.51 15.73
CA MET A 195 3.74 -7.32 16.54
C MET A 195 2.52 -7.65 15.67
N ASP A 196 2.06 -8.89 15.72
CA ASP A 196 1.04 -9.43 14.83
C ASP A 196 0.33 -10.62 15.50
N PRO A 197 -1.00 -10.77 15.40
CA PRO A 197 -1.71 -11.93 15.93
C PRO A 197 -1.22 -13.27 15.38
N LYS A 198 -0.59 -13.29 14.20
CA LYS A 198 -0.07 -14.52 13.57
C LYS A 198 1.45 -14.55 13.57
N PHE A 199 2.00 -15.73 13.89
CA PHE A 199 3.44 -16.01 13.73
C PHE A 199 3.80 -16.19 12.24
N SER A 200 3.92 -15.06 11.54
CA SER A 200 4.18 -14.97 10.10
C SER A 200 5.63 -15.29 9.71
N ASP A 201 5.93 -15.36 8.41
CA ASP A 201 7.32 -15.49 7.95
C ASP A 201 8.18 -14.29 8.36
N THR A 202 7.58 -13.11 8.56
CA THR A 202 8.30 -11.96 9.12
C THR A 202 8.62 -12.17 10.61
N ALA A 203 7.69 -12.78 11.37
CA ALA A 203 7.93 -13.15 12.76
C ALA A 203 9.05 -14.21 12.89
N LYS A 204 9.13 -15.19 11.98
CA LYS A 204 10.22 -16.17 11.93
C LYS A 204 11.61 -15.55 11.75
N MET A 205 11.70 -14.37 11.13
CA MET A 205 12.95 -13.63 10.93
C MET A 205 13.24 -12.64 12.07
N SER A 206 12.31 -12.48 13.01
CA SER A 206 12.38 -11.51 14.12
C SER A 206 13.06 -12.11 15.35
N ASP A 207 13.67 -11.26 16.16
CA ASP A 207 14.21 -11.65 17.47
C ASP A 207 13.07 -11.85 18.49
N LYS A 208 12.01 -11.04 18.37
CA LYS A 208 10.83 -11.12 19.23
C LYS A 208 9.54 -11.11 18.41
N TRP A 209 8.58 -11.91 18.85
CA TRP A 209 7.20 -11.89 18.35
C TRP A 209 6.25 -11.56 19.50
N ILE A 210 5.42 -10.55 19.30
CA ILE A 210 4.40 -10.08 20.24
C ILE A 210 3.04 -10.38 19.61
N GLY A 211 2.43 -11.49 20.02
CA GLY A 211 1.19 -12.00 19.46
C GLY A 211 -0.06 -11.49 20.17
N PHE A 212 -0.43 -10.23 19.95
CA PHE A 212 -1.66 -9.69 20.55
C PHE A 212 -2.91 -10.28 19.88
N GLU A 213 -4.04 -10.29 20.59
CA GLU A 213 -5.31 -10.83 20.08
C GLU A 213 -5.81 -10.07 18.84
N GLN A 214 -6.46 -10.79 17.91
CA GLN A 214 -7.08 -10.17 16.74
C GLN A 214 -8.07 -9.07 17.18
N ASN A 215 -7.94 -7.87 16.58
CA ASN A 215 -8.68 -6.65 16.96
C ASN A 215 -8.30 -6.04 18.33
N GLY A 216 -7.27 -6.57 18.98
CA GLY A 216 -6.70 -6.06 20.24
C GLY A 216 -5.66 -4.96 20.05
N ASP A 217 -5.35 -4.56 18.82
CA ASP A 217 -4.29 -3.62 18.45
C ASP A 217 -4.38 -2.32 19.28
N TYR A 218 -5.54 -1.65 19.24
CA TYR A 218 -5.73 -0.38 19.95
C TYR A 218 -5.45 -0.49 21.46
N GLY A 219 -5.94 -1.56 22.10
CA GLY A 219 -5.72 -1.81 23.52
C GLY A 219 -4.25 -2.01 23.85
N PHE A 220 -3.55 -2.80 23.02
CA PHE A 220 -2.12 -3.06 23.15
C PHE A 220 -1.29 -1.77 23.02
N TYR A 221 -1.52 -0.98 21.97
CA TYR A 221 -0.83 0.31 21.79
C TYR A 221 -1.15 1.29 22.94
N ASN A 222 -2.38 1.29 23.45
CA ASN A 222 -2.74 2.14 24.59
C ASN A 222 -2.02 1.73 25.88
N ALA A 223 -1.83 0.43 26.11
CA ALA A 223 -1.07 -0.08 27.24
C ALA A 223 0.41 0.33 27.17
N LEU A 224 1.06 0.17 26.00
CA LEU A 224 2.44 0.64 25.78
C LEU A 224 2.59 2.13 26.09
N ARG A 225 1.68 2.95 25.58
CA ARG A 225 1.68 4.40 25.86
C ARG A 225 1.46 4.73 27.33
N ALA A 226 0.61 3.99 28.02
CA ALA A 226 0.39 4.17 29.45
C ALA A 226 1.67 3.88 30.24
N VAL A 227 2.37 2.78 29.91
CA VAL A 227 3.64 2.40 30.53
C VAL A 227 4.72 3.46 30.29
N LEU A 228 4.91 3.91 29.05
CA LEU A 228 5.88 4.97 28.71
C LEU A 228 5.59 6.30 29.42
N LYS A 229 4.35 6.52 29.88
CA LYS A 229 3.95 7.70 30.68
C LYS A 229 4.01 7.45 32.19
N GLY A 230 4.69 6.39 32.62
CA GLY A 230 4.85 6.01 34.02
C GLY A 230 3.56 5.56 34.70
N LYS A 231 2.54 5.13 33.93
CA LYS A 231 1.29 4.60 34.49
C LYS A 231 1.40 3.09 34.71
N LYS A 232 0.80 2.62 35.81
CA LYS A 232 0.68 1.20 36.10
C LYS A 232 -0.53 0.61 35.40
N LEU A 233 -0.31 -0.47 34.65
CA LEU A 233 -1.39 -1.29 34.11
C LEU A 233 -2.20 -1.89 35.26
N GLN A 234 -3.53 -1.81 35.14
CA GLN A 234 -4.47 -2.33 36.15
C GLN A 234 -4.86 -3.79 35.90
N SER A 235 -4.57 -4.31 34.71
CA SER A 235 -4.85 -5.68 34.30
C SER A 235 -3.55 -6.48 34.24
N GLU A 236 -3.63 -7.77 34.57
CA GLU A 236 -2.51 -8.72 34.44
C GLU A 236 -2.18 -9.01 32.97
N SER A 237 -3.11 -8.77 32.05
CA SER A 237 -2.88 -8.83 30.60
C SER A 237 -3.72 -7.79 29.85
N VAL A 238 -3.25 -7.36 28.68
CA VAL A 238 -3.99 -6.49 27.75
C VAL A 238 -3.87 -7.07 26.35
N SER A 239 -5.01 -7.27 25.68
CA SER A 239 -5.07 -7.86 24.33
C SER A 239 -4.33 -9.21 24.24
N GLY A 240 -4.48 -10.04 25.26
CA GLY A 240 -3.82 -11.34 25.37
C GLY A 240 -2.32 -11.30 25.71
N ILE A 241 -1.72 -10.13 25.88
CA ILE A 241 -0.30 -9.98 26.25
C ILE A 241 -0.17 -9.78 27.77
N PRO A 242 0.64 -10.59 28.48
CA PRO A 242 0.98 -10.38 29.89
C PRO A 242 1.51 -8.97 30.14
N ALA A 243 1.14 -8.36 31.27
CA ALA A 243 1.56 -7.00 31.61
C ALA A 243 3.09 -6.87 31.67
N GLU A 244 3.80 -7.89 32.15
CA GLU A 244 5.26 -7.95 32.22
C GLU A 244 5.91 -7.83 30.84
N ASP A 245 5.39 -8.52 29.83
CA ASP A 245 5.88 -8.43 28.44
C ASP A 245 5.65 -7.04 27.85
N ILE A 246 4.56 -6.36 28.23
CA ILE A 246 4.29 -4.97 27.81
C ILE A 246 5.31 -4.02 28.45
N TYR A 247 5.66 -4.22 29.73
CA TYR A 247 6.70 -3.42 30.39
C TYR A 247 8.08 -3.66 29.77
N GLU A 248 8.43 -4.92 29.48
CA GLU A 248 9.69 -5.26 28.83
C GLU A 248 9.80 -4.62 27.44
N LEU A 249 8.75 -4.76 26.62
CA LEU A 249 8.73 -4.18 25.28
C LEU A 249 8.81 -2.65 25.33
N ALA A 250 8.08 -2.00 26.23
CA ALA A 250 8.15 -0.54 26.38
C ALA A 250 9.56 -0.07 26.73
N ALA A 251 10.24 -0.74 27.66
CA ALA A 251 11.60 -0.42 28.05
C ALA A 251 12.61 -0.63 26.91
N GLU A 252 12.47 -1.71 26.14
CA GLU A 252 13.31 -1.98 24.97
C GLU A 252 13.09 -0.93 23.87
N MET A 253 11.83 -0.56 23.60
CA MET A 253 11.54 0.49 22.62
C MET A 253 12.07 1.85 23.07
N GLU A 254 11.96 2.18 24.35
CA GLU A 254 12.48 3.41 24.92
C GLU A 254 14.01 3.50 24.85
N ALA A 255 14.72 2.38 24.99
CA ALA A 255 16.19 2.31 24.98
C ALA A 255 16.83 2.38 23.57
N ALA A 256 16.05 2.36 22.50
CA ALA A 256 16.56 2.41 21.13
C ALA A 256 17.38 3.69 20.85
N GLU A 257 18.47 3.59 20.09
CA GLU A 257 19.15 4.79 19.58
C GLU A 257 18.33 5.42 18.44
N PHE A 258 17.85 4.58 17.52
CA PHE A 258 16.96 4.89 16.41
C PHE A 258 16.01 3.70 16.16
N GLY A 259 14.76 3.85 16.57
CA GLY A 259 13.69 2.89 16.30
C GLY A 259 12.86 3.24 15.05
N VAL A 260 12.39 2.22 14.35
CA VAL A 260 11.41 2.38 13.27
C VAL A 260 10.24 1.42 13.46
N LEU A 261 9.02 1.93 13.28
CA LEU A 261 7.79 1.14 13.23
C LEU A 261 7.24 1.10 11.80
N PHE A 262 7.43 -0.04 11.13
CA PHE A 262 6.74 -0.36 9.89
C PHE A 262 5.37 -0.97 10.19
N PHE A 263 4.33 -0.53 9.50
CA PHE A 263 2.98 -1.06 9.74
C PHE A 263 2.19 -1.31 8.46
N GLY A 264 1.32 -2.32 8.49
CA GLY A 264 0.56 -2.77 7.32
C GLY A 264 -0.95 -2.86 7.54
N LEU A 265 -1.58 -3.71 6.74
CA LEU A 265 -3.04 -3.88 6.71
C LEU A 265 -3.61 -4.45 8.01
N GLY A 266 -2.80 -5.13 8.82
CA GLY A 266 -3.22 -5.61 10.13
C GLY A 266 -3.61 -4.50 11.10
N LEU A 267 -3.21 -3.24 10.84
CA LEU A 267 -3.71 -2.09 11.59
C LEU A 267 -4.83 -1.33 10.86
N THR A 268 -4.83 -1.31 9.52
CA THR A 268 -5.79 -0.51 8.75
C THR A 268 -7.12 -1.21 8.51
N HIS A 269 -7.13 -2.55 8.47
CA HIS A 269 -8.33 -3.35 8.15
C HIS A 269 -9.00 -3.98 9.38
N THR A 270 -8.36 -3.91 10.55
CA THR A 270 -8.92 -4.43 11.80
C THR A 270 -9.85 -3.42 12.46
N LEU A 271 -10.56 -3.88 13.51
CA LEU A 271 -11.44 -3.01 14.29
C LEU A 271 -10.68 -1.76 14.74
N GLY A 272 -11.28 -0.58 14.53
CA GLY A 272 -10.68 0.71 14.83
C GLY A 272 -10.10 1.44 13.61
N LYS A 273 -9.65 0.71 12.57
CA LYS A 273 -9.12 1.26 11.31
C LYS A 273 -8.16 2.44 11.54
N GLN A 274 -8.62 3.68 11.31
CA GLN A 274 -7.81 4.90 11.47
C GLN A 274 -7.30 5.09 12.91
N ARG A 275 -8.07 4.67 13.92
CA ARG A 275 -7.73 4.89 15.33
C ARG A 275 -6.55 4.03 15.79
N ASN A 276 -6.36 2.87 15.17
CA ASN A 276 -5.17 2.04 15.38
C ASN A 276 -3.91 2.77 14.91
N ILE A 277 -4.01 3.50 13.80
CA ILE A 277 -2.90 4.28 13.26
C ILE A 277 -2.69 5.57 14.08
N ASP A 278 -3.76 6.25 14.49
CA ASP A 278 -3.69 7.42 15.37
C ASP A 278 -2.86 7.10 16.63
N ILE A 279 -3.18 5.98 17.29
CA ILE A 279 -2.50 5.60 18.53
C ILE A 279 -1.07 5.11 18.29
N ALA A 280 -0.79 4.44 17.16
CA ALA A 280 0.57 4.08 16.77
C ALA A 280 1.45 5.31 16.49
N ILE A 281 0.91 6.33 15.81
CA ILE A 281 1.58 7.62 15.62
C ILE A 281 1.87 8.27 16.97
N LYS A 282 0.89 8.26 17.88
CA LYS A 282 1.06 8.84 19.22
C LYS A 282 2.07 8.06 20.07
N LEU A 283 2.16 6.74 19.93
CA LEU A 283 3.20 5.93 20.56
C LEU A 283 4.60 6.38 20.08
N VAL A 284 4.78 6.51 18.76
CA VAL A 284 6.04 7.00 18.17
C VAL A 284 6.38 8.40 18.68
N GLN A 285 5.40 9.29 18.80
CA GLN A 285 5.61 10.64 19.37
C GLN A 285 6.00 10.60 20.85
N ASP A 286 5.36 9.73 21.64
CA ASP A 286 5.67 9.56 23.06
C ASP A 286 7.10 9.00 23.23
N LEU A 287 7.53 8.03 22.40
CA LEU A 287 8.90 7.50 22.38
C LEU A 287 9.95 8.56 22.03
N ASN A 288 9.63 9.49 21.11
CA ASN A 288 10.51 10.60 20.72
C ASN A 288 10.86 11.58 21.86
N THR A 289 10.28 11.42 23.05
CA THR A 289 10.70 12.16 24.25
C THR A 289 12.05 11.67 24.80
N ASN A 290 12.39 10.39 24.60
CA ASN A 290 13.57 9.75 25.20
C ASN A 290 14.48 9.06 24.16
N SER A 291 13.96 8.62 23.01
CA SER A 291 14.72 7.97 21.93
C SER A 291 14.23 8.38 20.54
N LYS A 292 15.08 8.31 19.51
CA LYS A 292 14.64 8.69 18.16
C LYS A 292 13.77 7.59 17.55
N TRP A 293 12.52 7.92 17.21
CA TRP A 293 11.62 7.00 16.51
C TRP A 293 11.01 7.60 15.23
N GLY A 294 10.72 6.73 14.27
CA GLY A 294 9.92 7.03 13.08
C GLY A 294 8.91 5.93 12.78
N LEU A 295 7.90 6.23 11.97
CA LEU A 295 6.90 5.27 11.53
C LEU A 295 6.73 5.32 10.01
N THR A 296 6.52 4.18 9.37
CA THR A 296 6.33 4.11 7.92
C THR A 296 5.25 3.09 7.54
N PRO A 297 4.20 3.52 6.82
CA PRO A 297 3.23 2.58 6.26
C PRO A 297 3.88 1.74 5.18
N MET A 298 3.63 0.43 5.20
CA MET A 298 4.05 -0.53 4.18
C MET A 298 3.10 -0.45 2.97
N ARG A 299 3.20 0.66 2.23
CA ARG A 299 2.34 1.00 1.09
C ARG A 299 2.34 -0.12 0.03
N GLY A 300 1.15 -0.52 -0.41
CA GLY A 300 0.92 -1.68 -1.29
C GLY A 300 1.54 -1.55 -2.70
N HIS A 301 0.79 -1.02 -3.67
CA HIS A 301 1.23 -0.91 -5.07
C HIS A 301 2.37 0.11 -5.25
N PHE A 302 3.21 -0.09 -6.27
CA PHE A 302 4.44 0.68 -6.46
C PHE A 302 4.25 2.20 -6.53
N ASN A 303 3.11 2.67 -7.06
CA ASN A 303 2.84 4.11 -7.22
C ASN A 303 1.57 4.60 -6.49
N VAL A 304 1.02 3.82 -5.55
CA VAL A 304 -0.12 4.27 -4.72
C VAL A 304 0.18 5.58 -3.99
N ASN A 305 1.43 5.75 -3.57
CA ASN A 305 1.87 6.97 -2.90
C ASN A 305 2.02 8.14 -3.88
N GLY A 306 2.42 7.89 -5.13
CA GLY A 306 2.52 8.91 -6.17
C GLY A 306 1.17 9.56 -6.45
N PHE A 307 0.12 8.75 -6.64
CA PHE A 307 -1.24 9.26 -6.80
C PHE A 307 -1.65 10.14 -5.61
N ASN A 308 -1.45 9.66 -4.38
CA ASN A 308 -1.90 10.40 -3.21
C ASN A 308 -1.15 11.72 -2.99
N ILE A 309 0.15 11.76 -3.29
CA ILE A 309 0.95 12.99 -3.22
C ILE A 309 0.49 13.96 -4.31
N PHE A 310 0.34 13.46 -5.54
CA PHE A 310 -0.07 14.28 -6.67
C PHE A 310 -1.48 14.85 -6.49
N MET A 311 -2.45 14.02 -6.12
CA MET A 311 -3.80 14.45 -5.76
C MET A 311 -3.80 15.51 -4.66
N ALA A 312 -3.01 15.31 -3.61
CA ALA A 312 -2.95 16.28 -2.51
C ALA A 312 -2.33 17.61 -2.95
N TYR A 313 -1.38 17.58 -3.89
CA TYR A 313 -0.76 18.76 -4.47
C TYR A 313 -1.76 19.55 -5.35
N GLU A 314 -2.46 18.87 -6.26
CA GLU A 314 -3.40 19.52 -7.19
C GLU A 314 -4.70 19.96 -6.51
N THR A 315 -5.25 19.12 -5.63
CA THR A 315 -6.62 19.27 -5.11
C THR A 315 -6.70 19.64 -3.63
N GLY A 316 -5.59 19.49 -2.89
CA GLY A 316 -5.56 19.63 -1.43
C GLY A 316 -5.93 18.36 -0.64
N TRP A 317 -6.36 17.28 -1.31
CA TRP A 317 -6.72 16.01 -0.68
C TRP A 317 -6.11 14.80 -1.39
N ALA A 318 -5.89 13.72 -0.65
CA ALA A 318 -5.05 12.61 -1.13
C ALA A 318 -5.79 11.56 -1.97
N PHE A 319 -7.11 11.42 -1.83
CA PHE A 319 -7.94 10.38 -2.49
C PHE A 319 -9.42 10.66 -2.22
N GLY A 320 -10.34 9.98 -2.91
CA GLY A 320 -11.79 10.13 -2.73
C GLY A 320 -12.27 11.57 -2.87
N VAL A 321 -11.77 12.29 -3.88
CA VAL A 321 -12.11 13.70 -4.13
C VAL A 321 -13.27 13.77 -5.11
N ASP A 322 -14.35 14.40 -4.72
CA ASP A 322 -15.60 14.54 -5.47
C ASP A 322 -15.69 15.93 -6.12
N PHE A 323 -15.72 15.97 -7.46
CA PHE A 323 -15.88 17.19 -8.26
C PHE A 323 -17.29 17.39 -8.81
N CYS A 324 -18.27 16.54 -8.49
CA CYS A 324 -19.63 16.56 -9.08
C CYS A 324 -20.38 17.89 -8.86
N ARG A 325 -19.91 18.75 -7.95
CA ARG A 325 -20.48 20.08 -7.69
C ARG A 325 -19.73 21.24 -8.35
N GLY A 326 -18.76 20.95 -9.21
CA GLY A 326 -17.90 21.94 -9.86
C GLY A 326 -16.79 22.50 -8.95
N TYR A 327 -16.57 21.90 -7.78
CA TYR A 327 -15.44 22.18 -6.90
C TYR A 327 -15.12 20.92 -6.08
N GLY A 328 -13.86 20.75 -5.70
CA GLY A 328 -13.41 19.58 -4.95
C GLY A 328 -14.04 19.49 -3.56
N ARG A 329 -14.58 18.31 -3.23
CA ARG A 329 -15.07 17.94 -1.89
C ARG A 329 -14.41 16.64 -1.46
N TYR A 330 -14.04 16.56 -0.19
CA TYR A 330 -13.44 15.37 0.40
C TYR A 330 -14.06 15.08 1.74
N MET A 331 -14.73 13.93 1.85
CA MET A 331 -15.36 13.48 3.08
C MET A 331 -15.25 11.97 3.18
N MET A 332 -14.37 11.51 4.08
CA MET A 332 -14.18 10.09 4.34
C MET A 332 -15.49 9.41 4.74
N GLY A 333 -15.86 8.32 4.08
CA GLY A 333 -17.15 7.64 4.26
C GLY A 333 -18.29 8.18 3.39
N GLU A 334 -18.14 9.36 2.78
CA GLU A 334 -19.11 9.94 1.85
C GLU A 334 -18.60 9.83 0.41
N THR A 335 -17.36 10.26 0.14
CA THR A 335 -16.81 10.40 -1.22
C THR A 335 -15.83 9.30 -1.62
N ASN A 336 -15.71 8.23 -0.81
CA ASN A 336 -14.85 7.09 -1.13
C ASN A 336 -15.58 6.06 -2.00
N THR A 337 -14.84 5.41 -2.88
CA THR A 337 -15.38 4.48 -3.89
C THR A 337 -16.24 3.37 -3.28
N ILE A 338 -15.77 2.74 -2.20
CA ILE A 338 -16.51 1.63 -1.55
C ILE A 338 -17.85 2.12 -0.99
N ASP A 339 -17.85 3.29 -0.35
CA ASP A 339 -19.05 3.87 0.24
C ASP A 339 -20.06 4.29 -0.83
N LEU A 340 -19.58 4.88 -1.93
CA LEU A 340 -20.41 5.26 -3.08
C LEU A 340 -21.05 4.03 -3.76
N LEU A 341 -20.26 2.98 -4.04
CA LEU A 341 -20.76 1.75 -4.67
C LEU A 341 -21.78 1.03 -3.80
N VAL A 342 -21.55 0.93 -2.48
CA VAL A 342 -22.50 0.29 -1.55
C VAL A 342 -23.83 1.07 -1.48
N ARG A 343 -23.80 2.39 -1.63
CA ARG A 343 -24.99 3.24 -1.68
C ARG A 343 -25.60 3.36 -3.08
N LYS A 344 -25.02 2.68 -4.08
CA LYS A 344 -25.45 2.70 -5.48
C LYS A 344 -25.53 4.11 -6.08
N GLU A 345 -24.60 4.98 -5.67
CA GLU A 345 -24.56 6.37 -6.11
C GLU A 345 -23.93 6.59 -7.49
N PRO A 346 -22.84 5.87 -7.87
CA PRO A 346 -22.25 6.03 -9.19
C PRO A 346 -23.14 5.47 -10.28
N ASP A 347 -23.23 6.15 -11.41
CA ASP A 347 -23.95 5.70 -12.61
C ASP A 347 -23.02 5.40 -13.79
N CYS A 348 -21.71 5.61 -13.64
CA CYS A 348 -20.65 5.17 -14.53
C CYS A 348 -19.37 4.92 -13.70
N PHE A 349 -18.60 3.91 -14.07
CA PHE A 349 -17.35 3.57 -13.39
C PHE A 349 -16.21 3.37 -14.38
N MET A 350 -15.17 4.20 -14.30
CA MET A 350 -13.92 3.99 -15.02
C MET A 350 -12.90 3.42 -14.04
N VAL A 351 -12.34 2.27 -14.39
CA VAL A 351 -11.20 1.66 -13.69
C VAL A 351 -9.96 1.74 -14.55
N ILE A 352 -8.85 2.13 -13.94
CA ILE A 352 -7.53 2.15 -14.58
C ILE A 352 -6.46 1.55 -13.68
N ALA A 353 -5.65 0.62 -14.21
CA ALA A 353 -4.52 0.01 -13.50
C ALA A 353 -4.91 -0.53 -12.10
N ALA A 354 -6.05 -1.22 -12.04
CA ALA A 354 -6.61 -1.83 -10.84
C ALA A 354 -7.66 -2.89 -11.19
N ASP A 355 -7.86 -3.85 -10.29
CA ASP A 355 -8.88 -4.90 -10.44
C ASP A 355 -9.87 -4.87 -9.25
N PRO A 356 -10.92 -4.03 -9.29
CA PRO A 356 -11.96 -4.01 -8.26
C PRO A 356 -12.75 -5.33 -8.23
N GLY A 357 -12.88 -6.02 -9.36
CA GLY A 357 -13.60 -7.29 -9.45
C GLY A 357 -13.05 -8.33 -8.46
N ALA A 358 -11.72 -8.47 -8.39
CA ALA A 358 -11.08 -9.40 -7.45
C ALA A 358 -10.93 -8.84 -6.04
N HIS A 359 -10.80 -7.51 -5.87
CA HIS A 359 -10.31 -6.92 -4.62
C HIS A 359 -11.34 -6.14 -3.80
N PHE A 360 -12.50 -5.82 -4.35
CA PHE A 360 -13.57 -5.17 -3.60
C PHE A 360 -14.44 -6.16 -2.82
N PRO A 361 -15.04 -5.72 -1.70
CA PRO A 361 -16.05 -6.50 -1.01
C PRO A 361 -17.26 -6.73 -1.93
N ASN A 362 -17.88 -7.90 -1.82
CA ASN A 362 -19.01 -8.31 -2.68
C ASN A 362 -20.13 -7.25 -2.75
N GLY A 363 -20.45 -6.60 -1.63
CA GLY A 363 -21.49 -5.55 -1.60
C GLY A 363 -21.19 -4.34 -2.49
N ALA A 364 -19.91 -4.01 -2.73
CA ALA A 364 -19.53 -2.95 -3.68
C ALA A 364 -19.57 -3.45 -5.13
N ASN A 365 -19.10 -4.69 -5.37
CA ASN A 365 -19.08 -5.29 -6.72
C ASN A 365 -20.48 -5.52 -7.31
N GLN A 366 -21.49 -5.74 -6.48
CA GLN A 366 -22.87 -5.91 -6.95
C GLN A 366 -23.35 -4.71 -7.77
N HIS A 367 -22.98 -3.49 -7.39
CA HIS A 367 -23.40 -2.30 -8.13
C HIS A 367 -22.64 -2.13 -9.46
N LEU A 368 -21.38 -2.59 -9.54
CA LEU A 368 -20.61 -2.57 -10.79
C LEU A 368 -21.26 -3.41 -11.90
N ALA A 369 -22.06 -4.42 -11.55
CA ALA A 369 -22.81 -5.22 -12.52
C ALA A 369 -24.04 -4.47 -13.09
N ASP A 370 -24.49 -3.42 -12.43
CA ASP A 370 -25.71 -2.66 -12.76
C ASP A 370 -25.42 -1.37 -13.55
N ILE A 371 -24.14 -1.00 -13.77
CA ILE A 371 -23.73 0.27 -14.40
C ILE A 371 -22.66 0.06 -15.49
N PRO A 372 -22.47 1.01 -16.42
CA PRO A 372 -21.35 0.99 -17.35
C PRO A 372 -20.00 0.97 -16.62
N VAL A 373 -19.14 0.02 -17.00
CA VAL A 373 -17.78 -0.10 -16.50
C VAL A 373 -16.79 -0.01 -17.66
N ILE A 374 -15.87 0.94 -17.59
CA ILE A 374 -14.79 1.15 -18.55
C ILE A 374 -13.49 0.69 -17.89
N GLN A 375 -12.80 -0.30 -18.47
CA GLN A 375 -11.56 -0.86 -17.92
C GLN A 375 -10.35 -0.53 -18.80
N ILE A 376 -9.34 0.09 -18.20
CA ILE A 376 -8.04 0.37 -18.78
C ILE A 376 -7.00 -0.42 -17.97
N ASP A 377 -6.54 -1.55 -18.49
CA ASP A 377 -5.72 -2.53 -17.76
C ASP A 377 -4.49 -2.99 -18.55
#